data_AF-A0A9P7KWD4-F1
#
_entry.id   AF-A0A9P7KWD4-F1
#
_cell.length_a   1.000
_cell.length_b   1.000
_cell.length_c   1.000
_cell.angle_alpha   90.00
_cell.angle_beta   90.00
_cell.angle_gamma   90.00
#
_symmetry.space_group_name_H-M   'P 1'
#
loop_
_entity.id
_entity.type
_entity.pdbx_description
1 polymer ?
#
loop_
_entity_poly.entity_id
_entity_poly.type
_entity_poly.pdbx_seq_one_letter_code
_entity_poly.pdbx_strand_id
1 'polypeptide(L)'
;MYFSVAIWLLAVTCTEIPRVLAQDAEGWYKSHPNMARIKHVNQDTHQIVDEYGRTRFFHGTNVVMKEEPWYRPFKWTPGVSSFGEQDVQNMHDLGLNIVRLGHSWAGAEPVRGEYNQTFLDIMKKQTKLAEEHGIYVLVDVHQDVLAKQLCGHGVPDWFVKKDWITGFRRFPFPQKLKPFTVDADGFPSPQSQCNIIDWSLSYLSVAVGNAFGRLYNNFDGLGDVFAAYWKKLASEYVDTTNVVGYNLLNEPWVGDTYADPTLLVPGVADRKNLEGLWNRATKQIRTVDNDTLIWSEGTTFDVLSVFNNVPLGDGSKTVHSFHYYNPPQLGPLKDTLYNRHKDNVRLKTAGVLTELTFWMGDDKQMAGLAEAMAATDANMVSWIGWAYENLYNGTSGKPYPELEKHYSRAYPAAIAGTPTSFSFDETSGIFKLNFTSDPNINAPTEIILPTSTFPNGHEVRVLPSSSLLQYKPDDRTLALFRSRALKQETDIYVEISSLRELNVILTVFIHTTYNFISSYI
;
A
#
# COMPACT_ATOMS: atom_id res chain seq x y z
N MET A 1 48.64 -36.34 -64.37
CA MET A 1 48.89 -36.79 -62.99
C MET A 1 48.25 -35.76 -62.08
N TYR A 2 46.98 -35.96 -61.71
CA TYR A 2 46.19 -35.03 -60.90
C TYR A 2 45.88 -35.73 -59.57
N PHE A 3 46.39 -35.19 -58.46
CA PHE A 3 46.02 -35.63 -57.12
C PHE A 3 44.99 -34.66 -56.55
N SER A 4 43.82 -35.20 -56.22
CA SER A 4 42.74 -34.50 -55.53
C SER A 4 42.87 -34.78 -54.03
N VAL A 5 42.94 -33.73 -53.21
CA VAL A 5 42.94 -33.82 -51.74
C VAL A 5 41.50 -33.61 -51.26
N ALA A 6 40.92 -34.63 -50.63
CA ALA A 6 39.60 -34.58 -50.02
C ALA A 6 39.72 -34.14 -48.55
N ILE A 7 39.05 -33.04 -48.19
CA ILE A 7 38.92 -32.54 -46.82
C ILE A 7 37.69 -33.19 -46.19
N TRP A 8 37.89 -33.92 -45.10
CA TRP A 8 36.82 -34.48 -44.27
C TRP A 8 36.35 -33.42 -43.26
N LEU A 9 35.09 -33.00 -43.37
CA LEU A 9 34.39 -32.20 -42.36
C LEU A 9 33.77 -33.14 -41.32
N LEU A 10 34.25 -33.09 -40.09
CA LEU A 10 33.59 -33.70 -38.93
C LEU A 10 32.33 -32.87 -38.61
N ALA A 11 31.15 -33.45 -38.80
CA ALA A 11 29.91 -32.92 -38.25
C ALA A 11 29.79 -33.33 -36.77
N VAL A 12 29.97 -32.36 -35.86
CA VAL A 12 29.60 -32.51 -34.46
C VAL A 12 28.09 -32.33 -34.37
N THR A 13 27.35 -33.43 -34.20
CA THR A 13 25.92 -33.37 -33.89
C THR A 13 25.76 -32.93 -32.44
N CYS A 14 25.45 -31.66 -32.22
CA CYS A 14 24.89 -31.18 -30.96
C CYS A 14 23.55 -31.89 -30.75
N THR A 15 23.46 -32.74 -29.73
CA THR A 15 22.20 -33.31 -29.26
C THR A 15 21.36 -32.18 -28.66
N GLU A 16 20.19 -31.93 -29.26
CA GLU A 16 19.21 -31.01 -28.73
C GLU A 16 18.77 -31.48 -27.33
N ILE A 17 18.94 -30.61 -26.34
CA ILE A 17 18.30 -30.73 -25.03
C ILE A 17 16.79 -30.69 -25.27
N PRO A 18 15.98 -31.61 -24.69
CA PRO A 18 14.55 -31.62 -24.91
C PRO A 18 13.96 -30.26 -24.52
N ARG A 19 13.44 -29.54 -25.52
CA ARG A 19 12.61 -28.35 -25.35
C ARG A 19 11.42 -28.75 -24.48
N VAL A 20 11.48 -28.42 -23.19
CA VAL A 20 10.32 -28.37 -22.33
C VAL A 20 9.29 -27.50 -23.06
N LEU A 21 8.15 -28.08 -23.44
CA LEU A 21 7.06 -27.34 -24.07
C LEU A 21 6.61 -26.26 -23.07
N ALA A 22 7.09 -25.04 -23.29
CA ALA A 22 6.82 -23.92 -22.42
C ALA A 22 5.33 -23.57 -22.43
N GLN A 23 4.83 -23.03 -21.31
CA GLN A 23 3.67 -22.17 -21.39
C GLN A 23 4.04 -20.97 -22.28
N ASP A 24 3.19 -20.63 -23.25
CA ASP A 24 3.39 -19.47 -24.11
C ASP A 24 3.22 -18.19 -23.28
N ALA A 25 4.32 -17.73 -22.69
CA ALA A 25 4.35 -16.57 -21.82
C ALA A 25 3.95 -15.30 -22.58
N GLU A 26 4.46 -15.13 -23.80
CA GLU A 26 4.11 -14.01 -24.67
C GLU A 26 2.62 -14.03 -25.02
N GLY A 27 2.08 -15.20 -25.38
CA GLY A 27 0.65 -15.39 -25.61
C GLY A 27 -0.21 -15.12 -24.37
N TRP A 28 0.27 -15.46 -23.17
CA TRP A 28 -0.43 -15.16 -21.91
C TRP A 28 -0.56 -13.64 -21.70
N TYR A 29 0.54 -12.88 -21.76
CA TYR A 29 0.48 -11.42 -21.57
C TYR A 29 -0.30 -10.71 -22.68
N LYS A 30 -0.24 -11.21 -23.93
CA LYS A 30 -1.08 -10.68 -25.02
C LYS A 30 -2.58 -10.91 -24.80
N SER A 31 -2.97 -12.02 -24.16
CA SER A 31 -4.36 -12.33 -23.85
C SER A 31 -4.87 -11.70 -22.55
N HIS A 32 -3.95 -11.22 -21.70
CA HIS A 32 -4.25 -10.58 -20.42
C HIS A 32 -3.52 -9.23 -20.30
N PRO A 33 -3.81 -8.24 -21.18
CA PRO A 33 -3.08 -6.97 -21.22
C PRO A 33 -3.43 -6.03 -20.04
N ASN A 34 -4.49 -6.33 -19.30
CA ASN A 34 -4.97 -5.50 -18.20
C ASN A 34 -4.41 -5.97 -16.86
N MET A 35 -4.38 -5.06 -15.87
CA MET A 35 -4.08 -5.41 -14.49
C MET A 35 -5.06 -6.46 -13.96
N ALA A 36 -4.58 -7.37 -13.12
CA ALA A 36 -5.41 -8.39 -12.50
C ALA A 36 -6.36 -7.77 -11.45
N ARG A 37 -7.67 -7.98 -11.57
CA ARG A 37 -8.63 -7.56 -10.55
C ARG A 37 -8.35 -8.24 -9.21
N ILE A 38 -8.41 -7.48 -8.12
CA ILE A 38 -8.39 -8.05 -6.78
C ILE A 38 -9.77 -8.59 -6.45
N LYS A 39 -9.85 -9.85 -6.01
CA LYS A 39 -11.12 -10.58 -5.97
C LYS A 39 -11.65 -10.82 -4.56
N HIS A 40 -10.78 -11.34 -3.70
CA HIS A 40 -11.16 -11.80 -2.36
C HIS A 40 -9.93 -11.97 -1.47
N VAL A 41 -10.17 -12.24 -0.19
CA VAL A 41 -9.20 -12.73 0.76
C VAL A 41 -9.34 -14.24 0.90
N ASN A 42 -8.22 -14.96 0.83
CA ASN A 42 -8.17 -16.35 1.25
C ASN A 42 -8.13 -16.40 2.79
N GLN A 43 -9.17 -16.99 3.38
CA GLN A 43 -9.37 -17.00 4.83
C GLN A 43 -8.51 -18.02 5.57
N ASP A 44 -7.88 -18.96 4.86
CA ASP A 44 -6.97 -19.95 5.44
C ASP A 44 -5.53 -19.41 5.46
N THR A 45 -5.12 -18.70 4.40
CA THR A 45 -3.78 -18.10 4.31
C THR A 45 -3.70 -16.68 4.84
N HIS A 46 -4.85 -16.01 5.02
CA HIS A 46 -4.98 -14.60 5.42
C HIS A 46 -4.30 -13.63 4.44
N GLN A 47 -4.35 -13.97 3.15
CA GLN A 47 -3.75 -13.18 2.08
C GLN A 47 -4.78 -12.72 1.04
N ILE A 48 -4.49 -11.61 0.39
CA ILE A 48 -5.31 -11.07 -0.70
C ILE A 48 -5.04 -11.87 -1.98
N VAL A 49 -6.10 -12.18 -2.73
CA VAL A 49 -6.04 -13.01 -3.94
C VAL A 49 -6.65 -12.27 -5.14
N ASP A 50 -5.98 -12.34 -6.29
CA ASP A 50 -6.47 -11.78 -7.54
C ASP A 50 -7.42 -12.71 -8.31
N GLU A 51 -7.93 -12.23 -9.44
CA GLU A 51 -8.87 -12.97 -10.29
C GLU A 51 -8.29 -14.26 -10.89
N TYR A 52 -6.95 -14.36 -10.98
CA TYR A 52 -6.24 -15.53 -11.47
C TYR A 52 -5.92 -16.54 -10.36
N GLY A 53 -6.31 -16.25 -9.11
CA GLY A 53 -6.04 -17.10 -7.95
C GLY A 53 -4.66 -16.88 -7.33
N ARG A 54 -3.91 -15.85 -7.74
CA ARG A 54 -2.57 -15.58 -7.21
C ARG A 54 -2.66 -14.84 -5.89
N THR A 55 -1.79 -15.18 -4.95
CA THR A 55 -1.57 -14.40 -3.73
C THR A 55 -0.91 -13.06 -4.09
N ARG A 56 -1.37 -11.94 -3.52
CA ARG A 56 -0.93 -10.58 -3.87
C ARG A 56 -0.27 -9.87 -2.70
N PHE A 57 0.84 -9.19 -2.98
CA PHE A 57 1.51 -8.29 -2.06
C PHE A 57 1.58 -6.88 -2.64
N PHE A 58 1.40 -5.89 -1.77
CA PHE A 58 1.31 -4.49 -2.15
C PHE A 58 2.32 -3.65 -1.37
N HIS A 59 3.24 -3.01 -2.10
CA HIS A 59 4.22 -2.08 -1.56
C HIS A 59 4.00 -0.72 -2.22
N GLY A 60 3.85 0.33 -1.43
CA GLY A 60 3.38 1.61 -1.96
C GLY A 60 3.54 2.80 -1.04
N THR A 61 2.82 3.87 -1.38
CA THR A 61 2.89 5.14 -0.67
C THR A 61 1.53 5.83 -0.60
N ASN A 62 1.39 6.77 0.35
CA ASN A 62 0.21 7.60 0.52
C ASN A 62 0.33 8.88 -0.31
N VAL A 63 -0.80 9.30 -0.90
CA VAL A 63 -0.95 10.58 -1.61
C VAL A 63 -2.30 11.19 -1.19
N VAL A 64 -2.27 12.20 -0.32
CA VAL A 64 -3.50 12.72 0.31
C VAL A 64 -3.53 14.24 0.37
N MET A 65 -4.42 14.90 -0.38
CA MET A 65 -4.64 16.35 -0.27
C MET A 65 -5.70 16.66 0.79
N LYS A 66 -5.29 17.21 1.94
CA LYS A 66 -6.18 17.47 3.09
C LYS A 66 -6.96 18.79 2.99
N GLU A 67 -6.54 19.69 2.10
CA GLU A 67 -7.08 21.05 1.94
C GLU A 67 -7.62 21.27 0.53
N GLU A 68 -8.44 22.32 0.35
CA GLU A 68 -8.93 22.74 -0.96
C GLU A 68 -7.77 22.89 -1.97
N PRO A 69 -7.88 22.34 -3.20
CA PRO A 69 -9.07 21.78 -3.84
C PRO A 69 -9.28 20.26 -3.64
N TRP A 70 -8.66 19.65 -2.62
CA TRP A 70 -8.78 18.24 -2.19
C TRP A 70 -8.27 17.19 -3.17
N TYR A 71 -7.71 17.59 -4.30
CA TYR A 71 -6.96 16.74 -5.21
C TYR A 71 -5.55 17.30 -5.40
N ARG A 72 -4.59 16.43 -5.74
CA ARG A 72 -3.21 16.86 -5.98
C ARG A 72 -3.06 17.45 -7.39
N PRO A 73 -2.24 18.50 -7.59
CA PRO A 73 -1.96 19.01 -8.92
C PRO A 73 -1.27 17.95 -9.78
N PHE A 74 -1.61 17.90 -11.07
CA PHE A 74 -1.01 16.97 -12.04
C PHE A 74 0.43 17.32 -12.44
N LYS A 75 0.85 18.57 -12.22
CA LYS A 75 2.21 18.98 -12.56
C LYS A 75 3.16 18.51 -11.46
N TRP A 76 4.03 17.56 -11.80
CA TRP A 76 5.08 17.10 -10.92
C TRP A 76 5.96 18.25 -10.43
N THR A 77 6.13 18.33 -9.12
CA THR A 77 7.02 19.28 -8.47
C THR A 77 7.73 18.55 -7.33
N PRO A 78 9.07 18.47 -7.33
CA PRO A 78 9.78 17.75 -6.28
C PRO A 78 9.52 18.35 -4.90
N GLY A 79 9.41 17.48 -3.88
CA GLY A 79 9.16 17.87 -2.48
C GLY A 79 7.81 18.56 -2.25
N VAL A 80 6.97 18.65 -3.28
CA VAL A 80 5.60 19.13 -3.21
C VAL A 80 4.72 17.95 -3.52
N SER A 81 3.59 17.85 -2.84
CA SER A 81 2.68 16.76 -3.12
C SER A 81 1.89 17.04 -4.40
N SER A 82 2.28 16.34 -5.47
CA SER A 82 1.65 16.26 -6.78
C SER A 82 1.20 14.84 -7.06
N PHE A 83 0.34 14.67 -8.07
CA PHE A 83 -0.02 13.34 -8.57
C PHE A 83 -0.44 13.43 -10.04
N GLY A 84 0.57 13.39 -10.92
CA GLY A 84 0.46 13.29 -12.36
C GLY A 84 1.40 12.26 -12.97
N GLU A 85 1.61 12.33 -14.30
CA GLU A 85 2.33 11.31 -15.09
C GLU A 85 3.70 10.97 -14.51
N GLN A 86 4.51 12.00 -14.23
CA GLN A 86 5.84 11.80 -13.67
C GLN A 86 5.78 11.22 -12.25
N ASP A 87 4.77 11.55 -11.45
CA ASP A 87 4.62 10.97 -10.11
C ASP A 87 4.37 9.46 -10.19
N VAL A 88 3.46 9.02 -11.05
CA VAL A 88 3.14 7.59 -11.20
C VAL A 88 4.28 6.82 -11.89
N GLN A 89 4.98 7.44 -12.84
CA GLN A 89 6.19 6.86 -13.45
C GLN A 89 7.29 6.67 -12.40
N ASN A 90 7.52 7.66 -11.54
CA ASN A 90 8.49 7.54 -10.45
C ASN A 90 8.12 6.39 -9.50
N MET A 91 6.85 6.27 -9.10
CA MET A 91 6.37 5.17 -8.27
C MET A 91 6.60 3.81 -8.95
N HIS A 92 6.30 3.71 -10.25
CA HIS A 92 6.53 2.52 -11.05
C HIS A 92 8.01 2.14 -11.07
N ASP A 93 8.91 3.10 -11.30
CA ASP A 93 10.36 2.86 -11.41
C ASP A 93 11.00 2.46 -10.06
N LEU A 94 10.46 2.97 -8.95
CA LEU A 94 10.76 2.53 -7.59
C LEU A 94 10.23 1.12 -7.29
N GLY A 95 9.44 0.52 -8.19
CA GLY A 95 8.83 -0.79 -8.02
C GLY A 95 7.58 -0.83 -7.13
N LEU A 96 7.01 0.33 -6.81
CA LEU A 96 5.73 0.37 -6.11
C LEU A 96 4.64 -0.19 -7.02
N ASN A 97 3.62 -0.77 -6.42
CA ASN A 97 2.46 -1.28 -7.15
C ASN A 97 1.14 -0.81 -6.57
N ILE A 98 1.14 0.00 -5.51
CA ILE A 98 -0.07 0.56 -4.92
C ILE A 98 0.14 2.02 -4.50
N VAL A 99 -0.92 2.81 -4.57
CA VAL A 99 -1.03 4.11 -3.92
C VAL A 99 -2.29 4.13 -3.05
N ARG A 100 -2.19 4.59 -1.80
CA ARG A 100 -3.35 4.96 -0.99
C ARG A 100 -3.70 6.41 -1.30
N LEU A 101 -4.76 6.58 -2.08
CA LEU A 101 -5.14 7.87 -2.65
C LEU A 101 -6.29 8.48 -1.84
N GLY A 102 -6.01 9.63 -1.21
CA GLY A 102 -6.96 10.31 -0.33
C GLY A 102 -8.13 10.92 -1.08
N HIS A 103 -9.34 10.57 -0.65
CA HIS A 103 -10.63 11.07 -1.12
C HIS A 103 -11.33 11.81 0.02
N SER A 104 -11.32 13.14 -0.04
CA SER A 104 -11.97 13.95 0.99
C SER A 104 -13.49 13.94 0.84
N TRP A 105 -14.21 13.63 1.93
CA TRP A 105 -15.67 13.79 1.96
C TRP A 105 -16.07 15.25 1.77
N ALA A 106 -15.33 16.20 2.35
CA ALA A 106 -15.53 17.64 2.14
C ALA A 106 -15.47 18.05 0.66
N GLY A 107 -14.52 17.48 -0.11
CA GLY A 107 -14.40 17.75 -1.55
C GLY A 107 -15.54 17.14 -2.38
N ALA A 108 -16.03 15.96 -1.97
CA ALA A 108 -17.06 15.22 -2.69
C ALA A 108 -18.49 15.69 -2.39
N GLU A 109 -18.80 16.14 -1.17
CA GLU A 109 -20.15 16.55 -0.74
C GLU A 109 -20.11 17.91 -0.02
N PRO A 110 -19.73 19.00 -0.72
CA PRO A 110 -19.58 20.33 -0.10
C PRO A 110 -20.90 20.89 0.42
N VAL A 111 -22.04 20.45 -0.13
CA VAL A 111 -23.40 20.74 0.35
C VAL A 111 -24.08 19.42 0.63
N ARG A 112 -24.76 19.31 1.78
CA ARG A 112 -25.36 18.06 2.24
C ARG A 112 -26.36 17.50 1.23
N GLY A 113 -26.11 16.30 0.73
CA GLY A 113 -26.89 15.60 -0.30
C GLY A 113 -26.56 15.98 -1.74
N GLU A 114 -25.65 16.94 -1.96
CA GLU A 114 -25.26 17.43 -3.29
C GLU A 114 -23.78 17.11 -3.56
N TYR A 115 -23.53 16.18 -4.48
CA TYR A 115 -22.18 15.72 -4.78
C TYR A 115 -21.49 16.54 -5.88
N ASN A 116 -20.23 16.88 -5.65
CA ASN A 116 -19.37 17.59 -6.60
C ASN A 116 -18.80 16.62 -7.64
N GLN A 117 -19.51 16.45 -8.76
CA GLN A 117 -19.07 15.55 -9.83
C GLN A 117 -17.73 15.98 -10.45
N THR A 118 -17.44 17.28 -10.53
CA THR A 118 -16.15 17.77 -11.06
C THR A 118 -14.97 17.25 -10.24
N PHE A 119 -15.08 17.26 -8.91
CA PHE A 119 -14.07 16.70 -8.01
C PHE A 119 -13.91 15.19 -8.24
N LEU A 120 -15.03 14.45 -8.28
CA LEU A 120 -15.01 13.00 -8.49
C LEU A 120 -14.39 12.62 -9.85
N ASP A 121 -14.68 13.37 -10.91
CA ASP A 121 -14.10 13.16 -12.24
C ASP A 121 -12.58 13.41 -12.25
N ILE A 122 -12.08 14.37 -11.46
CA ILE A 122 -10.63 14.61 -11.31
C ILE A 122 -9.98 13.43 -10.58
N MET A 123 -10.58 12.95 -9.49
CA MET A 123 -10.08 11.78 -8.76
C MET A 123 -10.07 10.53 -9.64
N LYS A 124 -11.10 10.30 -10.47
CA LYS A 124 -11.12 9.20 -11.45
C LYS A 124 -10.00 9.30 -12.47
N LYS A 125 -9.66 10.50 -12.94
CA LYS A 125 -8.50 10.70 -13.84
C LYS A 125 -7.18 10.32 -13.16
N GLN A 126 -7.01 10.68 -11.89
CA GLN A 126 -5.84 10.28 -11.11
C GLN A 126 -5.79 8.77 -10.88
N THR A 127 -6.93 8.13 -10.59
CA THR A 127 -7.02 6.68 -10.49
C THR A 127 -6.67 5.99 -11.81
N LYS A 128 -7.16 6.52 -12.94
CA LYS A 128 -6.86 5.98 -14.29
C LYS A 128 -5.38 6.10 -14.63
N LEU A 129 -4.77 7.23 -14.27
CA LEU A 129 -3.35 7.48 -14.48
C LEU A 129 -2.45 6.46 -13.76
N ALA A 130 -2.84 6.07 -12.53
CA ALA A 130 -2.19 4.99 -11.80
C ALA A 130 -2.35 3.63 -12.52
N GLU A 131 -3.53 3.32 -13.06
CA GLU A 131 -3.78 2.09 -13.83
C GLU A 131 -2.86 1.97 -15.05
N GLU A 132 -2.70 3.06 -15.79
CA GLU A 132 -1.86 3.13 -17.00
C GLU A 132 -0.39 2.82 -16.73
N HIS A 133 0.05 2.92 -15.47
CA HIS A 133 1.41 2.62 -15.00
C HIS A 133 1.46 1.38 -14.11
N GLY A 134 0.43 0.52 -14.12
CA GLY A 134 0.43 -0.71 -13.34
C GLY A 134 0.40 -0.50 -11.83
N ILE A 135 -0.16 0.64 -11.37
CA ILE A 135 -0.30 1.00 -9.95
C ILE A 135 -1.78 0.85 -9.54
N TYR A 136 -1.98 0.03 -8.52
CA TYR A 136 -3.26 -0.14 -7.85
C TYR A 136 -3.60 1.07 -6.98
N VAL A 137 -4.89 1.33 -6.76
CA VAL A 137 -5.39 2.39 -5.89
C VAL A 137 -6.19 1.80 -4.75
N LEU A 138 -5.81 2.16 -3.52
CA LEU A 138 -6.68 2.06 -2.36
C LEU A 138 -7.38 3.42 -2.19
N VAL A 139 -8.70 3.43 -2.33
CA VAL A 139 -9.52 4.64 -2.16
C VAL A 139 -9.68 4.88 -0.66
N ASP A 140 -9.05 5.93 -0.14
CA ASP A 140 -9.02 6.25 1.28
C ASP A 140 -9.87 7.48 1.61
N VAL A 141 -10.92 7.31 2.42
CA VAL A 141 -11.63 8.46 2.97
C VAL A 141 -10.84 9.02 4.16
N HIS A 142 -10.01 10.01 3.85
CA HIS A 142 -9.05 10.56 4.79
C HIS A 142 -9.64 11.61 5.70
N GLN A 143 -9.22 11.61 6.97
CA GLN A 143 -9.53 12.65 7.95
C GLN A 143 -8.40 12.75 8.99
N ASP A 144 -8.23 13.95 9.56
CA ASP A 144 -7.47 14.18 10.79
C ASP A 144 -8.26 15.15 11.66
N VAL A 145 -8.55 14.77 12.90
CA VAL A 145 -9.34 15.60 13.84
C VAL A 145 -10.73 15.95 13.26
N LEU A 146 -11.21 15.12 12.33
CA LEU A 146 -12.51 15.10 11.66
C LEU A 146 -12.86 16.31 10.78
N ALA A 147 -12.77 17.54 11.30
CA ALA A 147 -13.43 18.71 10.71
C ALA A 147 -12.65 20.02 10.85
N LYS A 148 -12.81 20.92 9.88
CA LYS A 148 -12.15 22.24 9.84
C LYS A 148 -12.50 23.15 11.01
N GLN A 149 -13.73 23.09 11.52
CA GLN A 149 -14.17 23.80 12.73
C GLN A 149 -13.38 23.39 13.99
N LEU A 150 -12.74 22.21 13.94
CA LEU A 150 -11.95 21.63 15.01
C LEU A 150 -10.44 21.66 14.70
N CYS A 151 -10.04 22.56 13.79
CA CYS A 151 -8.67 22.64 13.26
C CYS A 151 -8.19 21.34 12.58
N GLY A 152 -9.13 20.53 12.07
CA GLY A 152 -8.89 19.28 11.36
C GLY A 152 -9.33 19.30 9.90
N HIS A 153 -9.43 18.11 9.32
CA HIS A 153 -9.74 17.87 7.91
C HIS A 153 -10.56 16.58 7.79
N GLY A 154 -11.38 16.46 6.74
CA GLY A 154 -12.05 15.21 6.37
C GLY A 154 -13.51 15.39 6.00
N VAL A 155 -14.36 15.69 6.99
CA VAL A 155 -15.80 15.84 6.79
C VAL A 155 -16.15 17.23 6.20
N PRO A 156 -17.29 17.34 5.49
CA PRO A 156 -17.73 18.62 4.94
C PRO A 156 -18.02 19.69 5.99
N ASP A 157 -17.94 20.94 5.57
CA ASP A 157 -18.15 22.12 6.42
C ASP A 157 -19.54 22.16 7.08
N TRP A 158 -20.58 21.58 6.46
CA TRP A 158 -21.93 21.51 7.06
C TRP A 158 -22.04 20.50 8.22
N PHE A 159 -21.03 19.67 8.45
CA PHE A 159 -21.09 18.56 9.40
C PHE A 159 -21.13 19.04 10.85
N VAL A 160 -20.12 19.82 11.29
CA VAL A 160 -19.98 20.25 12.68
C VAL A 160 -20.71 21.57 12.91
N LYS A 161 -21.67 21.59 13.85
CA LYS A 161 -22.42 22.80 14.19
C LYS A 161 -21.81 23.50 15.40
N LYS A 162 -21.69 24.83 15.32
CA LYS A 162 -21.04 25.68 16.34
C LYS A 162 -21.67 25.62 17.75
N ASP A 163 -22.92 25.18 17.84
CA ASP A 163 -23.73 25.16 19.06
C ASP A 163 -23.83 23.77 19.72
N TRP A 164 -23.20 22.74 19.14
CA TRP A 164 -23.16 21.39 19.72
C TRP A 164 -22.51 21.35 21.10
N ILE A 165 -21.48 22.19 21.32
CA ILE A 165 -20.81 22.36 22.60
C ILE A 165 -20.90 23.84 23.01
N THR A 166 -21.21 24.10 24.28
CA THR A 166 -21.39 25.46 24.80
C THR A 166 -20.44 25.74 25.98
N GLY A 167 -20.34 27.02 26.34
CA GLY A 167 -19.54 27.46 27.48
C GLY A 167 -18.04 27.24 27.30
N PHE A 168 -17.36 26.91 28.41
CA PHE A 168 -15.90 26.75 28.47
C PHE A 168 -15.40 25.45 27.83
N ARG A 169 -16.29 24.48 27.60
CA ARG A 169 -15.94 23.16 27.01
C ARG A 169 -15.80 23.20 25.49
N ARG A 170 -16.12 24.33 24.86
CA ARG A 170 -15.91 24.54 23.42
C ARG A 170 -14.44 24.32 23.06
N PHE A 171 -14.20 23.98 21.80
CA PHE A 171 -12.87 23.74 21.28
C PHE A 171 -11.92 24.92 21.59
N PRO A 172 -10.68 24.67 22.04
CA PRO A 172 -9.97 23.39 22.08
C PRO A 172 -9.85 22.78 23.50
N PHE A 173 -10.84 22.95 24.38
CA PHE A 173 -10.77 22.35 25.72
C PHE A 173 -10.57 20.82 25.64
N PRO A 174 -9.58 20.23 26.36
CA PRO A 174 -8.86 20.80 27.51
C PRO A 174 -7.50 21.44 27.21
N GLN A 175 -7.01 21.42 25.96
CA GLN A 175 -5.69 21.98 25.64
C GLN A 175 -5.58 23.47 25.98
N LYS A 176 -6.68 24.22 25.84
CA LYS A 176 -6.83 25.59 26.35
C LYS A 176 -8.12 25.69 27.16
N LEU A 177 -8.06 26.48 28.24
CA LEU A 177 -9.22 26.75 29.10
C LEU A 177 -10.17 27.80 28.51
N LYS A 178 -9.65 28.66 27.63
CA LYS A 178 -10.44 29.66 26.90
C LYS A 178 -10.79 29.07 25.52
N PRO A 179 -12.09 28.97 25.18
CA PRO A 179 -12.51 28.58 23.84
C PRO A 179 -11.95 29.51 22.76
N PHE A 180 -11.74 28.96 21.57
CA PHE A 180 -11.43 29.77 20.39
C PHE A 180 -12.59 30.70 20.03
N THR A 181 -12.24 31.85 19.49
CA THR A 181 -13.20 32.70 18.79
C THR A 181 -13.49 32.08 17.43
N VAL A 182 -14.75 32.10 17.04
CA VAL A 182 -15.22 31.52 15.78
C VAL A 182 -16.07 32.51 15.01
N ASP A 183 -16.17 32.33 13.70
CA ASP A 183 -17.06 33.12 12.84
C ASP A 183 -18.54 32.65 12.93
N ALA A 184 -19.36 33.08 11.97
CA ALA A 184 -20.78 32.73 11.92
C ALA A 184 -21.04 31.24 11.73
N ASP A 185 -20.13 30.53 11.04
CA ASP A 185 -20.26 29.12 10.66
C ASP A 185 -19.51 28.19 11.63
N GLY A 186 -18.76 28.76 12.57
CA GLY A 186 -18.07 28.02 13.62
C GLY A 186 -16.61 27.74 13.31
N PHE A 187 -16.04 28.33 12.26
CA PHE A 187 -14.61 28.19 11.97
C PHE A 187 -13.77 29.06 12.90
N PRO A 188 -12.61 28.56 13.39
CA PRO A 188 -11.66 29.36 14.16
C PRO A 188 -11.28 30.67 13.43
N SER A 189 -11.54 31.80 14.09
CA SER A 189 -11.29 33.13 13.52
C SER A 189 -10.53 34.02 14.52
N PRO A 190 -9.26 34.38 14.25
CA PRO A 190 -8.49 34.04 13.04
C PRO A 190 -8.08 32.56 12.99
N GLN A 191 -7.84 32.04 11.78
CA GLN A 191 -7.42 30.65 11.53
C GLN A 191 -6.10 30.28 12.25
N SER A 192 -5.23 31.27 12.49
CA SER A 192 -3.96 31.08 13.21
C SER A 192 -4.11 30.58 14.65
N GLN A 193 -5.32 30.60 15.23
CA GLN A 193 -5.61 29.92 16.50
C GLN A 193 -5.31 28.41 16.44
N CYS A 194 -5.43 27.79 15.27
CA CYS A 194 -5.09 26.37 15.11
C CYS A 194 -3.60 26.08 15.33
N ASN A 195 -2.72 27.09 15.19
CA ASN A 195 -1.27 26.92 15.32
C ASN A 195 -0.77 26.92 16.78
N ILE A 196 -1.65 27.17 17.77
CA ILE A 196 -1.27 27.26 19.19
C ILE A 196 -1.68 26.04 20.02
N ILE A 197 -2.16 24.99 19.36
CA ILE A 197 -2.54 23.70 19.93
C ILE A 197 -1.78 22.59 19.22
N ASP A 198 -1.68 21.44 19.87
CA ASP A 198 -1.16 20.24 19.24
C ASP A 198 -2.30 19.52 18.51
N TRP A 199 -2.13 19.24 17.22
CA TRP A 199 -3.17 18.63 16.40
C TRP A 199 -3.50 17.21 16.89
N SER A 200 -2.49 16.43 17.28
CA SER A 200 -2.68 15.05 17.74
C SER A 200 -3.43 15.00 19.08
N LEU A 201 -3.11 15.93 19.99
CA LEU A 201 -3.83 16.06 21.26
C LEU A 201 -5.26 16.62 21.08
N SER A 202 -5.64 17.09 19.90
CA SER A 202 -6.99 17.62 19.64
C SER A 202 -8.06 16.51 19.65
N TYR A 203 -7.66 15.26 19.39
CA TYR A 203 -8.52 14.09 19.57
C TYR A 203 -9.04 13.92 21.01
N LEU A 204 -8.29 14.41 22.01
CA LEU A 204 -8.71 14.40 23.42
C LEU A 204 -9.68 15.54 23.78
N SER A 205 -10.06 16.41 22.82
CA SER A 205 -10.97 17.51 23.09
C SER A 205 -12.42 17.07 23.20
N VAL A 206 -13.21 17.78 24.01
CA VAL A 206 -14.66 17.53 24.16
C VAL A 206 -15.37 17.64 22.81
N ALA A 207 -15.01 18.64 22.02
CA ALA A 207 -15.67 18.90 20.75
C ALA A 207 -15.39 17.81 19.70
N VAL A 208 -14.15 17.30 19.62
CA VAL A 208 -13.80 16.21 18.70
C VAL A 208 -14.47 14.91 19.11
N GLY A 209 -14.39 14.54 20.40
CA GLY A 209 -15.10 13.36 20.91
C GLY A 209 -16.59 13.42 20.63
N ASN A 210 -17.23 14.58 20.85
CA ASN A 210 -18.65 14.76 20.57
C ASN A 210 -18.99 14.63 19.08
N ALA A 211 -18.17 15.18 18.18
CA ALA A 211 -18.41 15.12 16.75
C ALA A 211 -18.31 13.68 16.21
N PHE A 212 -17.29 12.92 16.61
CA PHE A 212 -17.20 11.48 16.30
C PHE A 212 -18.36 10.70 16.93
N GLY A 213 -18.70 10.97 18.20
CA GLY A 213 -19.83 10.34 18.86
C GLY A 213 -21.15 10.56 18.11
N ARG A 214 -21.36 11.73 17.52
CA ARG A 214 -22.55 12.03 16.70
C ARG A 214 -22.55 11.27 15.37
N LEU A 215 -21.40 11.10 14.72
CA LEU A 215 -21.26 10.24 13.55
C LEU A 215 -21.70 8.81 13.87
N TYR A 216 -21.11 8.21 14.91
CA TYR A 216 -21.34 6.82 15.29
C TYR A 216 -22.77 6.56 15.75
N ASN A 217 -23.36 7.48 16.52
CA ASN A 217 -24.74 7.39 16.98
C ASN A 217 -25.79 7.78 15.92
N ASN A 218 -25.37 8.08 14.68
CA ASN A 218 -26.22 8.55 13.61
C ASN A 218 -27.08 9.78 14.01
N PHE A 219 -26.53 10.65 14.84
CA PHE A 219 -27.22 11.87 15.26
C PHE A 219 -27.53 12.71 14.03
N ASP A 220 -28.76 13.22 13.90
CA ASP A 220 -29.20 14.00 12.73
C ASP A 220 -28.94 13.27 11.39
N GLY A 221 -28.91 11.93 11.39
CA GLY A 221 -28.66 11.13 10.19
C GLY A 221 -27.20 11.15 9.69
N LEU A 222 -26.22 11.56 10.50
CA LEU A 222 -24.82 11.72 10.08
C LEU A 222 -24.16 10.40 9.63
N GLY A 223 -24.49 9.27 10.27
CA GLY A 223 -24.02 7.96 9.83
C GLY A 223 -24.67 7.50 8.53
N ASP A 224 -25.93 7.86 8.30
CA ASP A 224 -26.64 7.57 7.04
C ASP A 224 -26.07 8.34 5.86
N VAL A 225 -25.76 9.63 6.05
CA VAL A 225 -25.12 10.43 4.99
C VAL A 225 -23.69 10.00 4.73
N PHE A 226 -22.93 9.58 5.75
CA PHE A 226 -21.63 8.93 5.54
C PHE A 226 -21.75 7.67 4.68
N ALA A 227 -22.76 6.83 4.94
CA ALA A 227 -23.00 5.64 4.13
C ALA A 227 -23.49 5.97 2.71
N ALA A 228 -24.28 7.05 2.54
CA ALA A 228 -24.69 7.56 1.23
C ALA A 228 -23.50 8.10 0.42
N TYR A 229 -22.57 8.81 1.07
CA TYR A 229 -21.31 9.22 0.46
C TYR A 229 -20.50 8.01 -0.03
N TRP A 230 -20.36 6.98 0.80
CA TRP A 230 -19.68 5.75 0.40
C TRP A 230 -20.35 5.04 -0.79
N LYS A 231 -21.69 5.02 -0.83
CA LYS A 231 -22.42 4.52 -2.00
C LYS A 231 -22.10 5.32 -3.26
N LYS A 232 -22.07 6.66 -3.17
CA LYS A 232 -21.71 7.52 -4.30
C LYS A 232 -20.29 7.22 -4.76
N LEU A 233 -19.33 7.16 -3.85
CA LEU A 233 -17.93 6.87 -4.17
C LEU A 233 -17.78 5.50 -4.83
N ALA A 234 -18.38 4.44 -4.26
CA ALA A 234 -18.34 3.10 -4.84
C ALA A 234 -18.95 3.05 -6.26
N SER A 235 -20.06 3.77 -6.50
CA SER A 235 -20.67 3.83 -7.84
C SER A 235 -19.77 4.45 -8.90
N GLU A 236 -18.79 5.27 -8.50
CA GLU A 236 -17.82 5.86 -9.42
C GLU A 236 -16.69 4.89 -9.81
N TYR A 237 -16.43 3.87 -9.00
CA TYR A 237 -15.26 3.01 -9.09
C TYR A 237 -15.55 1.53 -9.36
N VAL A 238 -16.82 1.07 -9.34
CA VAL A 238 -17.19 -0.35 -9.47
C VAL A 238 -16.61 -1.03 -10.72
N ASP A 239 -16.48 -0.29 -11.83
CA ASP A 239 -15.92 -0.84 -13.08
C ASP A 239 -14.39 -0.68 -13.19
N THR A 240 -13.76 0.02 -12.24
CA THR A 240 -12.35 0.39 -12.29
C THR A 240 -11.45 -0.76 -11.81
N THR A 241 -10.67 -1.33 -12.74
CA THR A 241 -9.88 -2.55 -12.52
C THR A 241 -8.79 -2.40 -11.45
N ASN A 242 -8.13 -1.24 -11.36
CA ASN A 242 -7.00 -1.04 -10.45
C ASN A 242 -7.40 -0.63 -9.03
N VAL A 243 -8.69 -0.53 -8.69
CA VAL A 243 -9.12 -0.27 -7.31
C VAL A 243 -9.07 -1.56 -6.50
N VAL A 244 -8.20 -1.62 -5.48
CA VAL A 244 -8.05 -2.82 -4.63
C VAL A 244 -9.10 -2.87 -3.53
N GLY A 245 -9.70 -1.73 -3.21
CA GLY A 245 -10.64 -1.63 -2.12
C GLY A 245 -10.98 -0.22 -1.69
N TYR A 246 -11.87 -0.17 -0.71
CA TYR A 246 -12.42 1.03 -0.10
C TYR A 246 -12.03 1.11 1.38
N ASN A 247 -11.07 1.98 1.71
CA ASN A 247 -10.64 2.24 3.08
C ASN A 247 -11.61 3.24 3.73
N LEU A 248 -12.45 2.71 4.62
CA LEU A 248 -13.71 3.37 5.03
C LEU A 248 -13.52 4.72 5.73
N LEU A 249 -12.52 4.84 6.58
CA LEU A 249 -12.12 6.08 7.23
C LEU A 249 -10.71 5.92 7.78
N ASN A 250 -9.86 6.91 7.52
CA ASN A 250 -8.55 7.02 8.13
C ASN A 250 -8.64 7.24 9.65
N GLU A 251 -7.89 6.49 10.44
CA GLU A 251 -7.65 6.71 11.88
C GLU A 251 -8.90 7.07 12.70
N PRO A 252 -9.94 6.22 12.72
CA PRO A 252 -11.18 6.51 13.42
C PRO A 252 -10.93 6.70 14.92
N TRP A 253 -11.28 7.88 15.44
CA TRP A 253 -11.21 8.15 16.88
C TRP A 253 -12.29 7.38 17.65
N VAL A 254 -12.04 7.13 18.93
CA VAL A 254 -12.90 6.29 19.77
C VAL A 254 -14.32 6.82 20.00
N GLY A 255 -14.59 8.10 19.78
CA GLY A 255 -15.89 8.74 20.02
C GLY A 255 -15.91 9.67 21.24
N ASP A 256 -17.09 9.86 21.84
CA ASP A 256 -17.30 10.82 22.94
C ASP A 256 -16.84 10.26 24.28
N THR A 257 -15.54 10.39 24.55
CA THR A 257 -14.89 9.91 25.78
C THR A 257 -15.32 10.65 27.05
N TYR A 258 -15.93 11.82 26.91
CA TYR A 258 -16.48 12.58 28.04
C TYR A 258 -17.86 12.06 28.44
N ALA A 259 -18.62 11.52 27.50
CA ALA A 259 -19.87 10.82 27.77
C ALA A 259 -19.62 9.36 28.23
N ASP A 260 -18.68 8.66 27.59
CA ASP A 260 -18.28 7.29 27.94
C ASP A 260 -16.75 7.14 27.97
N PRO A 261 -16.09 7.30 29.14
CA PRO A 261 -14.64 7.14 29.27
C PRO A 261 -14.15 5.72 28.98
N THR A 262 -15.03 4.71 29.00
CA THR A 262 -14.64 3.32 28.70
C THR A 262 -14.19 3.14 27.25
N LEU A 263 -14.54 4.08 26.36
CA LEU A 263 -14.11 4.10 24.97
C LEU A 263 -12.58 4.20 24.80
N LEU A 264 -11.84 4.70 25.80
CA LEU A 264 -10.37 4.75 25.79
C LEU A 264 -9.71 3.39 26.11
N VAL A 265 -10.48 2.41 26.59
CA VAL A 265 -9.96 1.05 26.78
C VAL A 265 -9.82 0.40 25.40
N PRO A 266 -8.61 -0.09 25.04
CA PRO A 266 -8.37 -0.62 23.70
C PRO A 266 -9.43 -1.64 23.25
N GLY A 267 -9.93 -1.45 22.02
CA GLY A 267 -10.94 -2.29 21.38
C GLY A 267 -12.38 -2.16 21.89
N VAL A 268 -12.67 -1.33 22.90
CA VAL A 268 -14.06 -1.05 23.31
C VAL A 268 -14.78 -0.22 22.25
N ALA A 269 -14.10 0.77 21.68
CA ALA A 269 -14.65 1.61 20.62
C ALA A 269 -14.89 0.85 19.31
N ASP A 270 -14.01 -0.09 18.94
CA ASP A 270 -14.20 -1.00 17.81
C ASP A 270 -15.60 -1.63 17.83
N ARG A 271 -15.99 -2.26 18.95
CA ARG A 271 -17.31 -2.90 19.09
C ARG A 271 -18.46 -1.92 19.25
N LYS A 272 -18.31 -0.92 20.13
CA LYS A 272 -19.43 -0.05 20.52
C LYS A 272 -19.79 0.95 19.42
N ASN A 273 -18.78 1.45 18.69
CA ASN A 273 -18.93 2.58 17.80
C ASN A 273 -18.62 2.20 16.34
N LEU A 274 -17.43 1.66 16.07
CA LEU A 274 -16.94 1.53 14.70
C LEU A 274 -17.65 0.43 13.91
N GLU A 275 -17.91 -0.73 14.53
CA GLU A 275 -18.55 -1.88 13.89
C GLU A 275 -19.92 -1.52 13.26
N GLY A 276 -20.71 -0.72 13.98
CA GLY A 276 -22.01 -0.25 13.49
C GLY A 276 -21.91 0.67 12.28
N LEU A 277 -20.93 1.57 12.28
CA LEU A 277 -20.69 2.48 11.15
C LEU A 277 -20.17 1.72 9.92
N TRP A 278 -19.23 0.79 10.10
CA TRP A 278 -18.70 -0.03 9.00
C TRP A 278 -19.77 -0.89 8.35
N ASN A 279 -20.63 -1.51 9.16
CA ASN A 279 -21.78 -2.26 8.65
C ASN A 279 -22.75 -1.36 7.86
N ARG A 280 -23.00 -0.14 8.35
CA ARG A 280 -23.88 0.82 7.68
C ARG A 280 -23.34 1.25 6.31
N ALA A 281 -22.07 1.65 6.26
CA ALA A 281 -21.41 2.05 5.01
C ALA A 281 -21.32 0.89 4.02
N THR A 282 -20.83 -0.28 4.48
CA THR A 282 -20.68 -1.47 3.64
C THR A 282 -22.01 -1.93 3.06
N LYS A 283 -23.10 -1.90 3.85
CA LYS A 283 -24.44 -2.23 3.35
C LYS A 283 -24.86 -1.33 2.19
N GLN A 284 -24.54 -0.05 2.22
CA GLN A 284 -24.86 0.88 1.13
C GLN A 284 -23.94 0.70 -0.08
N ILE A 285 -22.63 0.49 0.14
CA ILE A 285 -21.68 0.13 -0.93
C ILE A 285 -22.16 -1.09 -1.70
N ARG A 286 -22.55 -2.16 -1.00
CA ARG A 286 -23.02 -3.41 -1.60
C ARG A 286 -24.32 -3.29 -2.40
N THR A 287 -25.00 -2.14 -2.37
CA THR A 287 -26.12 -1.87 -3.29
C THR A 287 -25.69 -1.47 -4.69
N VAL A 288 -24.41 -1.11 -4.90
CA VAL A 288 -23.85 -0.68 -6.19
C VAL A 288 -22.59 -1.45 -6.60
N ASP A 289 -21.82 -1.96 -5.62
CA ASP A 289 -20.60 -2.73 -5.84
C ASP A 289 -20.55 -3.92 -4.87
N ASN A 290 -20.71 -5.13 -5.40
CA ASN A 290 -20.70 -6.36 -4.60
C ASN A 290 -19.32 -7.03 -4.48
N ASP A 291 -18.31 -6.53 -5.19
CA ASP A 291 -17.06 -7.26 -5.41
C ASP A 291 -15.84 -6.62 -4.76
N THR A 292 -15.70 -5.29 -4.85
CA THR A 292 -14.53 -4.56 -4.35
C THR A 292 -14.36 -4.75 -2.84
N LEU A 293 -13.14 -5.03 -2.38
CA LEU A 293 -12.86 -5.30 -0.96
C LEU A 293 -13.15 -4.08 -0.07
N ILE A 294 -13.69 -4.32 1.12
CA ILE A 294 -13.82 -3.29 2.15
C ILE A 294 -12.57 -3.31 3.02
N TRP A 295 -11.94 -2.15 3.20
CA TRP A 295 -10.79 -1.98 4.06
C TRP A 295 -11.24 -1.19 5.29
N SER A 296 -11.24 -1.85 6.45
CA SER A 296 -11.73 -1.26 7.69
C SER A 296 -10.62 -1.15 8.72
N GLU A 297 -10.52 0.03 9.32
CA GLU A 297 -9.60 0.32 10.42
C GLU A 297 -10.31 0.18 11.78
N GLY A 298 -9.54 -0.26 12.77
CA GLY A 298 -9.87 -0.04 14.19
C GLY A 298 -9.30 1.29 14.68
N THR A 299 -9.48 1.59 15.96
CA THR A 299 -8.83 2.78 16.54
C THR A 299 -7.30 2.63 16.48
N THR A 300 -6.59 3.66 16.01
CA THR A 300 -5.13 3.60 15.75
C THR A 300 -4.35 3.02 16.92
N PHE A 301 -4.57 3.48 18.16
CA PHE A 301 -3.80 3.05 19.33
C PHE A 301 -4.13 1.63 19.85
N ASP A 302 -5.04 0.89 19.21
CA ASP A 302 -5.44 -0.43 19.68
C ASP A 302 -4.33 -1.47 19.60
N VAL A 303 -4.08 -2.14 20.74
CA VAL A 303 -3.11 -3.23 20.83
C VAL A 303 -3.62 -4.48 20.12
N LEU A 304 -4.90 -4.83 20.30
CA LEU A 304 -5.64 -5.86 19.55
C LEU A 304 -6.93 -5.20 19.07
N SER A 305 -7.35 -5.50 17.84
CA SER A 305 -8.68 -5.13 17.40
C SER A 305 -9.66 -6.09 18.06
N VAL A 306 -10.70 -5.54 18.68
CA VAL A 306 -11.66 -6.36 19.43
C VAL A 306 -13.06 -6.28 18.82
N PHE A 307 -13.16 -5.98 17.52
CA PHE A 307 -14.35 -6.17 16.68
C PHE A 307 -14.97 -7.56 16.89
N ASN A 308 -16.30 -7.66 16.94
CA ASN A 308 -16.96 -8.97 16.98
C ASN A 308 -16.83 -9.68 15.62
N ASN A 309 -16.94 -8.92 14.54
CA ASN A 309 -16.77 -9.41 13.18
C ASN A 309 -16.30 -8.29 12.25
N VAL A 310 -15.79 -8.67 11.07
CA VAL A 310 -15.56 -7.75 9.96
C VAL A 310 -16.89 -7.16 9.44
N PRO A 311 -16.87 -6.09 8.61
CA PRO A 311 -18.07 -5.55 8.02
C PRO A 311 -18.90 -6.61 7.28
N LEU A 312 -20.19 -6.67 7.62
CA LEU A 312 -21.19 -7.67 7.20
C LEU A 312 -20.82 -9.14 7.49
N GLY A 313 -19.75 -9.39 8.25
CA GLY A 313 -19.29 -10.72 8.63
C GLY A 313 -18.65 -11.55 7.51
N ASP A 314 -18.29 -10.92 6.39
CA ASP A 314 -17.62 -11.58 5.28
C ASP A 314 -16.13 -11.20 5.21
N GLY A 315 -15.30 -12.04 5.85
CA GLY A 315 -13.85 -11.87 5.88
C GLY A 315 -13.18 -12.11 4.52
N SER A 316 -13.86 -12.78 3.58
CA SER A 316 -13.36 -12.95 2.21
C SER A 316 -13.52 -11.66 1.38
N LYS A 317 -14.34 -10.73 1.83
CA LYS A 317 -14.60 -9.42 1.19
C LYS A 317 -14.13 -8.23 2.03
N THR A 318 -13.37 -8.49 3.10
CA THR A 318 -12.81 -7.47 3.97
C THR A 318 -11.31 -7.62 4.07
N VAL A 319 -10.60 -6.51 4.25
CA VAL A 319 -9.21 -6.40 4.68
C VAL A 319 -9.15 -5.52 5.93
N HIS A 320 -8.38 -5.94 6.92
CA HIS A 320 -8.06 -5.13 8.09
C HIS A 320 -6.90 -4.18 7.76
N SER A 321 -7.21 -2.91 7.55
CA SER A 321 -6.20 -1.84 7.44
C SER A 321 -5.78 -1.37 8.83
N PHE A 322 -4.49 -1.15 9.04
CA PHE A 322 -3.96 -0.66 10.31
C PHE A 322 -2.69 0.16 10.10
N HIS A 323 -2.37 1.02 11.06
CA HIS A 323 -1.18 1.87 11.03
C HIS A 323 -0.16 1.46 12.08
N TYR A 324 1.07 1.92 11.89
CA TYR A 324 2.10 1.86 12.92
C TYR A 324 2.89 3.17 12.99
N TYR A 325 2.79 3.81 14.15
CA TYR A 325 3.64 4.91 14.59
C TYR A 325 4.02 4.68 16.05
N ASN A 326 5.23 5.06 16.44
CA ASN A 326 5.66 4.93 17.84
C ASN A 326 6.09 6.31 18.36
N PRO A 327 5.22 7.00 19.13
CA PRO A 327 3.83 6.67 19.54
C PRO A 327 2.79 6.73 18.39
N PRO A 328 1.55 6.20 18.54
CA PRO A 328 0.92 5.72 19.77
C PRO A 328 1.09 4.22 20.07
N GLN A 329 1.59 3.41 19.13
CA GLN A 329 1.91 2.02 19.44
C GLN A 329 3.08 1.95 20.42
N LEU A 330 2.99 1.00 21.35
CA LEU A 330 4.03 0.72 22.32
C LEU A 330 4.89 -0.43 21.80
N GLY A 331 6.19 -0.19 21.68
CA GLY A 331 7.15 -1.21 21.23
C GLY A 331 7.45 -1.18 19.73
N PRO A 332 8.20 -2.18 19.22
CA PRO A 332 8.59 -2.29 17.82
C PRO A 332 7.44 -2.79 16.92
N LEU A 333 7.55 -2.54 15.60
CA LEU A 333 6.54 -2.93 14.62
C LEU A 333 6.20 -4.42 14.66
N LYS A 334 7.18 -5.30 14.88
CA LYS A 334 6.95 -6.76 14.95
C LYS A 334 5.88 -7.17 15.97
N ASP A 335 5.75 -6.43 17.09
CA ASP A 335 4.75 -6.73 18.12
C ASP A 335 3.35 -6.31 17.64
N THR A 336 3.27 -5.19 16.92
CA THR A 336 2.04 -4.76 16.23
C THR A 336 1.63 -5.77 15.16
N LEU A 337 2.57 -6.21 14.31
CA LEU A 337 2.30 -7.22 13.28
C LEU A 337 1.80 -8.53 13.88
N TYR A 338 2.41 -9.00 14.97
CA TYR A 338 1.96 -10.18 15.70
C TYR A 338 0.52 -10.04 16.20
N ASN A 339 0.18 -8.91 16.80
CA ASN A 339 -1.17 -8.65 17.29
C ASN A 339 -2.18 -8.55 16.14
N ARG A 340 -1.85 -7.84 15.06
CA ARG A 340 -2.70 -7.74 13.87
C ARG A 340 -2.92 -9.09 13.21
N HIS A 341 -1.89 -9.95 13.14
CA HIS A 341 -2.05 -11.30 12.63
C HIS A 341 -3.07 -12.11 13.45
N LYS A 342 -3.02 -12.03 14.78
CA LYS A 342 -4.03 -12.67 15.64
C LYS A 342 -5.45 -12.16 15.37
N ASP A 343 -5.59 -10.85 15.16
CA ASP A 343 -6.87 -10.25 14.79
C ASP A 343 -7.37 -10.81 13.46
N ASN A 344 -6.50 -10.87 12.45
CA ASN A 344 -6.82 -11.34 11.10
C ASN A 344 -7.22 -12.82 11.06
N VAL A 345 -6.53 -13.67 11.84
CA VAL A 345 -6.89 -15.07 12.04
C VAL A 345 -8.28 -15.21 12.66
N ARG A 346 -8.51 -14.47 13.76
CA ARG A 346 -9.79 -14.48 14.48
C ARG A 346 -10.95 -14.00 13.60
N LEU A 347 -10.71 -12.95 12.82
CA LEU A 347 -11.69 -12.30 11.94
C LEU A 347 -11.77 -12.94 10.55
N LYS A 348 -10.95 -13.95 10.26
CA LYS A 348 -10.88 -14.66 8.97
C LYS A 348 -10.69 -13.71 7.78
N THR A 349 -9.76 -12.78 7.91
CA THR A 349 -9.46 -11.74 6.93
C THR A 349 -7.94 -11.63 6.71
N ALA A 350 -7.50 -10.72 5.83
CA ALA A 350 -6.12 -10.33 5.62
C ALA A 350 -5.86 -9.00 6.32
N GLY A 351 -4.60 -8.66 6.56
CA GLY A 351 -4.24 -7.35 7.10
C GLY A 351 -3.14 -6.67 6.30
N VAL A 352 -3.22 -5.35 6.23
CA VAL A 352 -2.27 -4.51 5.50
C VAL A 352 -1.91 -3.29 6.33
N LEU A 353 -0.61 -2.98 6.38
CA LEU A 353 -0.07 -1.80 7.06
C LEU A 353 -0.23 -0.57 6.15
N THR A 354 -1.32 0.17 6.30
CA THR A 354 -1.70 1.25 5.38
C THR A 354 -0.97 2.58 5.65
N GLU A 355 -0.34 2.71 6.81
CA GLU A 355 0.57 3.81 7.12
C GLU A 355 1.68 3.40 8.08
N LEU A 356 2.87 3.94 7.80
CA LEU A 356 4.06 3.90 8.65
C LEU A 356 5.00 5.03 8.21
N THR A 357 5.96 5.36 9.07
CA THR A 357 6.96 6.40 8.83
C THR A 357 7.74 6.18 7.53
N PHE A 358 7.63 7.12 6.58
CA PHE A 358 8.46 7.24 5.40
C PHE A 358 8.84 8.71 5.15
N TRP A 359 9.73 9.22 6.01
CA TRP A 359 10.38 10.52 5.85
C TRP A 359 11.79 10.49 6.43
N MET A 360 12.61 11.45 6.03
CA MET A 360 13.96 11.63 6.56
C MET A 360 13.93 11.92 8.06
N GLY A 361 14.83 11.29 8.80
CA GLY A 361 15.00 11.50 10.23
C GLY A 361 16.46 11.31 10.66
N ASP A 362 16.68 11.21 11.95
CA ASP A 362 18.00 10.84 12.50
C ASP A 362 18.34 9.36 12.22
N ASP A 363 19.56 8.96 12.54
CA ASP A 363 20.05 7.59 12.33
C ASP A 363 19.16 6.55 13.03
N LYS A 364 18.56 6.91 14.17
CA LYS A 364 17.67 6.02 14.93
C LYS A 364 16.36 5.78 14.18
N GLN A 365 15.77 6.84 13.61
CA GLN A 365 14.56 6.71 12.80
C GLN A 365 14.85 5.88 11.53
N MET A 366 15.95 6.16 10.84
CA MET A 366 16.31 5.43 9.62
C MET A 366 16.61 3.94 9.90
N ALA A 367 17.26 3.63 11.03
CA ALA A 367 17.42 2.25 11.48
C ALA A 367 16.07 1.59 11.81
N GLY A 368 15.16 2.31 12.47
CA GLY A 368 13.80 1.84 12.76
C GLY A 368 12.99 1.55 11.49
N LEU A 369 13.15 2.35 10.43
CA LEU A 369 12.53 2.08 9.13
C LEU A 369 13.10 0.81 8.48
N ALA A 370 14.43 0.62 8.49
CA ALA A 370 15.04 -0.62 8.00
C ALA A 370 14.53 -1.87 8.76
N GLU A 371 14.41 -1.78 10.08
CA GLU A 371 13.81 -2.84 10.92
C GLU A 371 12.33 -3.08 10.56
N ALA A 372 11.57 -2.02 10.29
CA ALA A 372 10.18 -2.13 9.86
C ALA A 372 10.03 -2.85 8.51
N MET A 373 10.92 -2.54 7.54
CA MET A 373 10.93 -3.20 6.25
C MET A 373 11.28 -4.68 6.36
N ALA A 374 12.26 -5.04 7.19
CA ALA A 374 12.58 -6.44 7.45
C ALA A 374 11.43 -7.18 8.17
N ALA A 375 10.74 -6.52 9.09
CA ALA A 375 9.64 -7.11 9.84
C ALA A 375 8.41 -7.38 8.96
N THR A 376 8.10 -6.49 8.00
CA THR A 376 6.97 -6.68 7.06
C THR A 376 7.22 -7.86 6.12
N ASP A 377 8.43 -7.98 5.54
CA ASP A 377 8.84 -9.15 4.74
C ASP A 377 8.73 -10.45 5.56
N ALA A 378 9.31 -10.46 6.77
CA ALA A 378 9.33 -11.65 7.63
C ALA A 378 7.94 -12.13 8.05
N ASN A 379 6.94 -11.24 8.06
CA ASN A 379 5.55 -11.57 8.37
C ASN A 379 4.65 -11.63 7.12
N MET A 380 5.21 -11.43 5.92
CA MET A 380 4.49 -11.36 4.65
C MET A 380 3.30 -10.38 4.73
N VAL A 381 3.58 -9.15 5.16
CA VAL A 381 2.59 -8.08 5.30
C VAL A 381 2.89 -6.97 4.29
N SER A 382 1.87 -6.64 3.50
CA SER A 382 1.89 -5.50 2.58
C SER A 382 1.95 -4.18 3.34
N TRP A 383 2.55 -3.14 2.77
CA TRP A 383 2.74 -1.84 3.42
C TRP A 383 2.55 -0.67 2.46
N ILE A 384 2.14 0.48 3.01
CA ILE A 384 1.97 1.73 2.29
C ILE A 384 2.58 2.86 3.15
N GLY A 385 3.71 3.42 2.69
CA GLY A 385 4.48 4.44 3.41
C GLY A 385 3.78 5.81 3.47
N TRP A 386 3.91 6.53 4.58
CA TRP A 386 3.47 7.93 4.69
C TRP A 386 4.66 8.88 4.56
N ALA A 387 4.80 9.71 3.51
CA ALA A 387 4.00 9.81 2.29
C ALA A 387 4.91 10.21 1.11
N TYR A 388 4.41 10.12 -0.11
CA TYR A 388 5.21 10.23 -1.34
C TYR A 388 6.03 11.52 -1.45
N GLU A 389 5.46 12.67 -1.08
CA GLU A 389 6.15 13.97 -1.11
C GLU A 389 7.44 14.01 -0.27
N ASN A 390 7.56 13.16 0.75
CA ASN A 390 8.72 13.13 1.64
C ASN A 390 9.96 12.54 0.96
N LEU A 391 9.80 11.85 -0.17
CA LEU A 391 10.91 11.19 -0.87
C LEU A 391 11.82 12.18 -1.59
N TYR A 392 11.27 13.25 -2.15
CA TYR A 392 12.02 14.15 -3.01
C TYR A 392 12.44 15.42 -2.29
N ASN A 393 13.72 15.78 -2.44
CA ASN A 393 14.20 17.08 -2.01
C ASN A 393 13.67 18.17 -2.95
N GLY A 394 12.86 19.09 -2.42
CA GLY A 394 12.24 20.16 -3.22
C GLY A 394 13.21 21.13 -3.89
N THR A 395 14.46 21.21 -3.45
CA THR A 395 15.49 22.07 -4.03
C THR A 395 16.28 21.36 -5.13
N SER A 396 16.75 20.13 -4.88
CA SER A 396 17.60 19.40 -5.82
C SER A 396 16.82 18.61 -6.87
N GLY A 397 15.54 18.33 -6.61
CA GLY A 397 14.71 17.48 -7.44
C GLY A 397 15.03 15.98 -7.35
N LYS A 398 15.96 15.59 -6.49
CA LYS A 398 16.41 14.19 -6.34
C LYS A 398 15.75 13.53 -5.14
N PRO A 399 15.53 12.19 -5.19
CA PRO A 399 15.12 11.46 -4.01
C PRO A 399 16.22 11.49 -2.94
N TYR A 400 15.84 11.41 -1.67
CA TYR A 400 16.80 11.16 -0.58
C TYR A 400 17.27 9.71 -0.66
N PRO A 401 18.56 9.42 -0.92
CA PRO A 401 19.03 8.04 -1.10
C PRO A 401 18.77 7.15 0.12
N GLU A 402 18.80 7.73 1.32
CA GLU A 402 18.54 7.05 2.58
C GLU A 402 17.09 6.56 2.68
N LEU A 403 16.15 7.23 2.01
CA LEU A 403 14.75 6.83 1.97
C LEU A 403 14.41 6.02 0.70
N GLU A 404 15.01 6.37 -0.43
CA GLU A 404 14.80 5.70 -1.73
C GLU A 404 15.04 4.20 -1.65
N LYS A 405 16.11 3.77 -0.98
CA LYS A 405 16.44 2.33 -0.82
C LYS A 405 15.33 1.52 -0.14
N HIS A 406 14.52 2.16 0.71
CA HIS A 406 13.41 1.52 1.40
C HIS A 406 12.15 1.42 0.54
N TYR A 407 12.01 2.29 -0.47
CA TYR A 407 10.98 2.17 -1.50
C TYR A 407 11.40 1.13 -2.57
N SER A 408 12.64 1.19 -3.05
CA SER A 408 13.17 0.37 -4.14
C SER A 408 13.56 -1.06 -3.73
N ARG A 409 12.60 -1.82 -3.19
CA ARG A 409 12.80 -3.20 -2.72
C ARG A 409 12.32 -4.22 -3.76
N ALA A 410 13.00 -5.37 -3.85
CA ALA A 410 12.45 -6.52 -4.57
C ALA A 410 11.43 -7.27 -3.72
N TYR A 411 10.31 -7.70 -4.32
CA TYR A 411 9.25 -8.43 -3.64
C TYR A 411 8.35 -9.17 -4.63
N PRO A 412 7.61 -10.21 -4.20
CA PRO A 412 6.70 -10.94 -5.08
C PRO A 412 5.35 -10.20 -5.17
N ALA A 413 5.10 -9.43 -6.22
CA ALA A 413 3.82 -8.73 -6.39
C ALA A 413 2.62 -9.68 -6.61
N ALA A 414 2.88 -10.86 -7.19
CA ALA A 414 1.88 -11.93 -7.33
C ALA A 414 2.55 -13.31 -7.26
N ILE A 415 1.91 -14.30 -6.61
CA ILE A 415 2.44 -15.66 -6.48
C ILE A 415 1.40 -16.68 -6.94
N ALA A 416 1.78 -17.52 -7.90
CA ALA A 416 0.99 -18.63 -8.41
C ALA A 416 1.04 -19.85 -7.47
N GLY A 417 0.53 -19.66 -6.26
CA GLY A 417 0.50 -20.67 -5.20
C GLY A 417 0.46 -20.06 -3.81
N THR A 418 0.86 -20.85 -2.81
CA THR A 418 0.84 -20.48 -1.40
C THR A 418 2.24 -20.04 -0.94
N PRO A 419 2.47 -18.75 -0.65
CA PRO A 419 3.75 -18.31 -0.11
C PRO A 419 4.01 -18.87 1.28
N THR A 420 5.27 -19.20 1.55
CA THR A 420 5.73 -19.61 2.88
C THR A 420 6.72 -18.61 3.49
N SER A 421 7.50 -17.91 2.67
CA SER A 421 8.35 -16.79 3.11
C SER A 421 8.87 -15.99 1.93
N PHE A 422 9.18 -14.72 2.12
CA PHE A 422 10.09 -13.98 1.27
C PHE A 422 10.93 -12.99 2.10
N SER A 423 12.02 -12.51 1.53
CA SER A 423 12.88 -11.49 2.15
C SER A 423 13.70 -10.75 1.11
N PHE A 424 13.93 -9.46 1.35
CA PHE A 424 14.90 -8.68 0.59
C PHE A 424 15.94 -8.00 1.49
N ASP A 425 17.22 -8.24 1.19
CA ASP A 425 18.35 -7.56 1.81
C ASP A 425 18.79 -6.37 0.95
N GLU A 426 18.50 -5.15 1.43
CA GLU A 426 18.84 -3.89 0.76
C GLU A 426 20.34 -3.67 0.60
N THR A 427 21.16 -4.30 1.44
CA THR A 427 22.63 -4.15 1.39
C THR A 427 23.25 -5.05 0.34
N SER A 428 22.84 -6.32 0.31
CA SER A 428 23.39 -7.29 -0.63
C SER A 428 22.67 -7.31 -1.98
N GLY A 429 21.45 -6.76 -2.06
CA GLY A 429 20.59 -6.82 -3.24
C GLY A 429 20.07 -8.23 -3.52
N ILE A 430 19.96 -9.07 -2.49
CA ILE A 430 19.52 -10.46 -2.61
C ILE A 430 18.05 -10.57 -2.18
N PHE A 431 17.22 -11.04 -3.11
CA PHE A 431 15.83 -11.42 -2.86
C PHE A 431 15.70 -12.94 -2.76
N LYS A 432 14.89 -13.41 -1.81
CA LYS A 432 14.56 -14.83 -1.64
C LYS A 432 13.06 -15.01 -1.51
N LEU A 433 12.53 -16.06 -2.11
CA LEU A 433 11.12 -16.45 -2.05
C LEU A 433 11.01 -17.97 -1.92
N ASN A 434 10.15 -18.42 -0.99
CA ASN A 434 9.68 -19.79 -0.90
C ASN A 434 8.16 -19.81 -1.05
N PHE A 435 7.64 -20.73 -1.87
CA PHE A 435 6.21 -20.96 -2.02
C PHE A 435 5.93 -22.38 -2.51
N THR A 436 4.75 -22.89 -2.19
CA THR A 436 4.21 -24.11 -2.79
C THR A 436 3.40 -23.72 -4.02
N SER A 437 3.83 -24.13 -5.21
CA SER A 437 3.14 -23.82 -6.47
C SER A 437 1.79 -24.53 -6.58
N ASP A 438 0.79 -23.86 -7.15
CA ASP A 438 -0.52 -24.45 -7.44
C ASP A 438 -0.62 -24.82 -8.94
N PRO A 439 -0.79 -26.10 -9.30
CA PRO A 439 -0.89 -26.52 -10.69
C PRO A 439 -2.14 -26.01 -11.42
N ASN A 440 -3.16 -25.52 -10.70
CA ASN A 440 -4.39 -24.98 -11.26
C ASN A 440 -4.29 -23.50 -11.65
N ILE A 441 -3.24 -22.79 -11.19
CA ILE A 441 -3.00 -21.40 -11.54
C ILE A 441 -2.14 -21.35 -12.80
N ASN A 442 -2.70 -20.79 -13.87
CA ASN A 442 -2.00 -20.60 -15.14
C ASN A 442 -1.23 -19.28 -15.19
N ALA A 443 -1.61 -18.27 -14.40
CA ALA A 443 -0.89 -17.00 -14.35
C ALA A 443 0.50 -17.17 -13.71
N PRO A 444 1.51 -16.36 -14.08
CA PRO A 444 2.84 -16.47 -13.51
C PRO A 444 2.91 -15.91 -12.10
N THR A 445 3.90 -16.38 -11.33
CA THR A 445 4.43 -15.60 -10.20
C THR A 445 5.17 -14.39 -10.77
N GLU A 446 4.89 -13.19 -10.27
CA GLU A 446 5.52 -11.94 -10.69
C GLU A 446 6.32 -11.35 -9.53
N ILE A 447 7.60 -11.10 -9.78
CA ILE A 447 8.52 -10.48 -8.82
C ILE A 447 8.92 -9.12 -9.37
N ILE A 448 8.77 -8.08 -8.55
CA ILE A 448 9.24 -6.74 -8.86
C ILE A 448 10.72 -6.64 -8.51
N LEU A 449 11.50 -6.12 -9.44
CA LEU A 449 12.93 -5.88 -9.41
C LEU A 449 13.17 -4.43 -9.86
N PRO A 450 13.14 -3.45 -8.94
CA PRO A 450 13.29 -2.04 -9.27
C PRO A 450 14.60 -1.78 -10.03
N THR A 451 14.54 -0.98 -11.10
CA THR A 451 15.72 -0.73 -11.95
C THR A 451 16.83 0.00 -11.21
N SER A 452 16.49 0.83 -10.21
CA SER A 452 17.45 1.48 -9.31
C SER A 452 18.28 0.48 -8.49
N THR A 453 17.72 -0.70 -8.21
CA THR A 453 18.31 -1.74 -7.35
C THR A 453 19.01 -2.82 -8.18
N PHE A 454 18.54 -3.06 -9.40
CA PHE A 454 19.10 -4.02 -10.35
C PHE A 454 19.56 -3.35 -11.67
N PRO A 455 20.41 -2.28 -11.61
CA PRO A 455 20.74 -1.48 -12.79
C PRO A 455 21.50 -2.25 -13.87
N ASN A 456 22.22 -3.30 -13.47
CA ASN A 456 23.02 -4.15 -14.36
C ASN A 456 22.34 -5.49 -14.67
N GLY A 457 21.07 -5.65 -14.30
CA GLY A 457 20.35 -6.92 -14.36
C GLY A 457 20.57 -7.80 -13.14
N HIS A 458 20.19 -9.07 -13.26
CA HIS A 458 20.11 -10.00 -12.14
C HIS A 458 20.39 -11.45 -12.57
N GLU A 459 20.77 -12.28 -11.61
CA GLU A 459 20.82 -13.74 -11.74
C GLU A 459 19.65 -14.36 -10.97
N VAL A 460 19.03 -15.38 -11.55
CA VAL A 460 17.91 -16.10 -10.92
C VAL A 460 18.30 -17.55 -10.70
N ARG A 461 18.24 -17.99 -9.45
CA ARG A 461 18.37 -19.38 -9.06
C ARG A 461 17.02 -19.92 -8.62
N VAL A 462 16.58 -21.02 -9.23
CA VAL A 462 15.33 -21.70 -8.90
C VAL A 462 15.60 -23.14 -8.49
N LEU A 463 14.98 -23.60 -7.40
CA LEU A 463 14.98 -25.00 -6.98
C LEU A 463 13.54 -25.50 -6.81
N PRO A 464 13.20 -26.72 -7.32
CA PRO A 464 14.01 -27.57 -8.19
C PRO A 464 14.35 -26.91 -9.53
N SER A 465 15.49 -27.24 -10.12
CA SER A 465 15.88 -26.69 -11.43
C SER A 465 14.81 -27.00 -12.50
N SER A 466 14.57 -26.06 -13.41
CA SER A 466 13.57 -26.17 -14.48
C SER A 466 12.11 -26.25 -14.03
N SER A 467 11.82 -26.01 -12.74
CA SER A 467 10.44 -25.89 -12.23
C SER A 467 9.73 -24.64 -12.73
N LEU A 468 10.47 -23.56 -12.97
CA LEU A 468 9.96 -22.27 -13.46
C LEU A 468 10.66 -21.85 -14.76
N LEU A 469 9.89 -21.20 -15.62
CA LEU A 469 10.33 -20.58 -16.87
C LEU A 469 10.25 -19.06 -16.72
N GLN A 470 11.35 -18.39 -17.00
CA GLN A 470 11.47 -16.94 -16.86
C GLN A 470 10.93 -16.22 -18.09
N TYR A 471 10.21 -15.12 -17.88
CA TYR A 471 9.77 -14.19 -18.90
C TYR A 471 9.85 -12.76 -18.34
N LYS A 472 10.25 -11.80 -19.17
CA LYS A 472 10.37 -10.39 -18.79
C LYS A 472 9.28 -9.59 -19.51
N PRO A 473 8.13 -9.30 -18.88
CA PRO A 473 7.07 -8.52 -19.51
C PRO A 473 7.42 -7.03 -19.64
N ASP A 474 8.20 -6.48 -18.70
CA ASP A 474 8.63 -5.08 -18.67
C ASP A 474 10.00 -4.96 -17.97
N ASP A 475 10.50 -3.73 -17.78
CA ASP A 475 11.83 -3.49 -17.20
C ASP A 475 11.99 -3.76 -15.71
N ARG A 476 10.90 -3.78 -14.94
CA ARG A 476 10.92 -4.01 -13.49
C ARG A 476 10.34 -5.36 -13.07
N THR A 477 9.70 -6.11 -13.95
CA THR A 477 8.96 -7.32 -13.59
C THR A 477 9.67 -8.56 -14.13
N LEU A 478 9.90 -9.54 -13.26
CA LEU A 478 10.27 -10.92 -13.62
C LEU A 478 9.06 -11.83 -13.43
N ALA A 479 8.56 -12.39 -14.54
CA ALA A 479 7.49 -13.37 -14.54
C ALA A 479 8.07 -14.79 -14.55
N LEU A 480 7.57 -15.64 -13.65
CA LEU A 480 8.00 -17.02 -13.48
C LEU A 480 6.81 -17.96 -13.72
N PHE A 481 6.75 -18.54 -14.91
CA PHE A 481 5.73 -19.50 -15.30
C PHE A 481 6.08 -20.89 -14.79
N ARG A 482 5.11 -21.58 -14.22
CA ARG A 482 5.26 -22.99 -13.83
C ARG A 482 5.55 -23.84 -15.05
N SER A 483 6.55 -24.71 -14.95
CA SER A 483 6.85 -25.69 -15.99
C SER A 483 5.68 -26.66 -16.15
N ARG A 484 5.26 -26.91 -17.40
CA ARG A 484 4.21 -27.89 -17.72
C ARG A 484 4.57 -29.33 -17.31
N ALA A 485 5.85 -29.59 -17.03
CA ALA A 485 6.31 -30.88 -16.51
C ALA A 485 5.87 -31.12 -15.06
N LEU A 486 5.69 -30.06 -14.28
CA LEU A 486 5.08 -30.16 -12.95
C LEU A 486 3.59 -30.39 -13.15
N LYS A 487 3.00 -31.39 -12.50
CA LYS A 487 1.54 -31.67 -12.55
C LYS A 487 0.89 -31.67 -11.17
N GLN A 488 1.70 -31.52 -10.14
CA GLN A 488 1.32 -31.55 -8.74
C GLN A 488 1.86 -30.29 -8.08
N GLU A 489 1.36 -30.01 -6.88
CA GLU A 489 1.96 -29.00 -6.01
C GLU A 489 3.44 -29.30 -5.81
N THR A 490 4.26 -28.26 -5.81
CA THR A 490 5.72 -28.38 -5.69
C THR A 490 6.23 -27.20 -4.91
N ASP A 491 7.03 -27.47 -3.88
CA ASP A 491 7.75 -26.44 -3.14
C ASP A 491 8.86 -25.87 -4.02
N ILE A 492 8.86 -24.54 -4.15
CA ILE A 492 9.76 -23.79 -5.00
C ILE A 492 10.51 -22.78 -4.15
N TYR A 493 11.83 -22.76 -4.34
CA TYR A 493 12.72 -21.71 -3.88
C TYR A 493 13.20 -20.87 -5.05
N VAL A 494 13.15 -19.55 -4.91
CA VAL A 494 13.71 -18.58 -5.85
C VAL A 494 14.67 -17.68 -5.09
N GLU A 495 15.87 -17.51 -5.63
CA GLU A 495 16.86 -16.53 -5.18
C GLU A 495 17.24 -15.64 -6.36
N ILE A 496 17.23 -14.33 -6.14
CA ILE A 496 17.61 -13.34 -7.16
C ILE A 496 18.72 -12.48 -6.57
N SER A 497 19.83 -12.37 -7.30
CA SER A 497 20.96 -11.53 -6.92
C SER A 497 21.24 -10.49 -8.00
N SER A 498 21.51 -9.26 -7.58
CA SER A 498 21.96 -8.20 -8.48
C SER A 498 23.30 -8.56 -9.13
N LEU A 499 23.42 -8.35 -10.44
CA LEU A 499 24.68 -8.49 -11.15
C LEU A 499 25.60 -7.36 -10.69
N ARG A 500 26.57 -7.70 -9.83
CA ARG A 500 27.58 -6.73 -9.41
C ARG A 500 28.39 -6.32 -10.64
N GLU A 501 28.75 -5.04 -10.73
CA GLU A 501 29.86 -4.67 -11.59
C GLU A 501 31.05 -5.54 -11.18
N LEU A 502 31.46 -6.42 -12.09
CA LEU A 502 32.82 -6.94 -12.06
C LEU A 502 33.70 -5.71 -12.13
N ASN A 503 34.09 -5.20 -10.95
CA ASN A 503 35.17 -4.26 -10.84
C ASN A 503 36.29 -4.82 -11.72
N VAL A 504 36.63 -4.07 -12.76
CA VAL A 504 37.69 -4.32 -13.71
C VAL A 504 39.02 -4.20 -12.94
N ILE A 505 39.24 -5.10 -11.99
CA ILE A 505 40.49 -5.29 -11.25
C ILE A 505 41.21 -6.52 -11.81
N LEU A 506 40.56 -7.35 -12.64
CA LEU A 506 41.23 -8.42 -13.37
C LEU A 506 42.09 -7.92 -14.56
N THR A 507 41.86 -6.72 -15.09
CA THR A 507 42.68 -6.20 -16.20
C THR A 507 43.98 -5.56 -15.74
N VAL A 508 44.07 -5.09 -14.49
CA VAL A 508 45.33 -4.56 -13.93
C VAL A 508 46.26 -5.68 -13.45
N PHE A 509 45.71 -6.80 -12.95
CA PHE A 509 46.53 -7.95 -12.53
C PHE A 509 47.14 -8.73 -13.70
N ILE A 510 46.49 -8.77 -14.87
CA ILE A 510 47.04 -9.45 -16.05
C ILE A 510 48.10 -8.56 -16.76
N HIS A 511 48.00 -7.23 -16.69
CA HIS A 511 49.02 -6.33 -17.24
C HIS A 511 50.26 -6.15 -16.34
N THR A 512 50.17 -6.37 -15.03
CA THR A 512 51.35 -6.31 -14.13
C THR A 512 52.11 -7.63 -14.06
N THR A 513 51.48 -8.79 -14.31
CA THR A 513 52.18 -10.08 -14.35
C THR A 513 52.88 -10.34 -15.69
N TYR A 514 52.37 -9.81 -16.82
CA TYR A 514 53.07 -9.90 -18.11
C TYR A 514 54.33 -9.03 -18.19
N ASN A 515 54.37 -7.88 -17.50
CA ASN A 515 55.54 -7.00 -17.47
C ASN A 515 56.61 -7.42 -16.43
N PHE A 516 56.31 -8.34 -15.52
CA PHE A 516 57.28 -8.87 -14.55
C PHE A 516 57.98 -10.16 -15.02
N ILE A 517 57.48 -10.82 -16.06
CA ILE A 517 58.08 -12.05 -16.62
C ILE A 517 58.95 -11.74 -17.86
N SER A 518 58.79 -10.59 -18.51
CA SER A 518 59.61 -10.18 -19.66
C SER A 518 60.94 -9.49 -19.29
N SER A 519 61.29 -9.39 -18.01
CA SER A 519 62.55 -8.81 -17.51
C SER A 519 63.49 -9.86 -16.90
N TYR A 520 63.16 -11.15 -17.00
CA TYR A 520 64.02 -12.28 -16.61
C TYR A 520 63.88 -13.46 -17.58
N ILE A 521 64.08 -13.25 -18.89
CA ILE A 521 64.55 -14.26 -19.86
C ILE A 521 65.47 -13.57 -20.86
#